data_AF-A0A8I1MTV8-F1
#
_entry.id   AF-A0A8I1MTV8-F1
#
_cell.length_a   1.000
_cell.length_b   1.000
_cell.length_c   1.000
_cell.angle_alpha   90.00
_cell.angle_beta   90.00
_cell.angle_gamma   90.00
#
_symmetry.space_group_name_H-M   'P 1'
#
loop_
_entity.id
_entity.type
_entity.pdbx_description
1 polymer ?
#
loop_
_entity_poly.entity_id
_entity_poly.type
_entity_poly.pdbx_seq_one_letter_code
_entity_poly.pdbx_strand_id
1 'polypeptide(L)'
;MIFRASGIIGFVVFCLACAGCVTVPIEAKTSKGQKFYGSAKAHIFAVNGTFEMVSVDGLKAWGKYPVAKSEVVIPFTFTMSDGRTGKGIFLRQGSLNNGKGSGEISDGTKMEFQFGSVIDGTPSPVIVNEYRIY
;
A
#
# COMPACT_ATOMS: atom_id res chain seq x y z
N MET A 1 40.33 -37.30 14.09
CA MET A 1 38.90 -37.04 14.40
C MET A 1 38.82 -35.78 15.25
N ILE A 2 37.71 -35.04 15.19
CA ILE A 2 37.40 -33.74 15.84
C ILE A 2 37.66 -32.52 14.94
N PHE A 3 36.76 -32.35 13.95
CA PHE A 3 36.45 -31.05 13.36
C PHE A 3 35.74 -30.20 14.43
N ARG A 4 36.30 -29.04 14.77
CA ARG A 4 35.73 -28.09 15.73
C ARG A 4 34.54 -27.37 15.12
N ALA A 5 33.35 -27.92 15.32
CA ALA A 5 32.07 -27.30 15.04
C ALA A 5 31.75 -26.24 16.11
N SER A 6 32.18 -24.99 15.92
CA SER A 6 31.83 -23.90 16.85
C SER A 6 31.60 -22.54 16.18
N GLY A 7 31.47 -22.48 14.85
CA GLY A 7 31.38 -21.22 14.09
C GLY A 7 30.08 -20.98 13.32
N ILE A 8 29.07 -21.87 13.42
CA ILE A 8 27.91 -21.85 12.49
C ILE A 8 26.63 -21.27 13.14
N ILE A 9 26.57 -21.17 14.48
CA ILE A 9 25.32 -20.85 15.19
C ILE A 9 24.99 -19.34 15.16
N GLY A 10 25.97 -18.46 14.93
CA GLY A 10 25.74 -17.00 14.92
C GLY A 10 25.18 -16.42 13.61
N PHE A 11 25.29 -17.14 12.48
CA PHE A 11 24.99 -16.57 11.16
C PHE A 11 23.55 -16.83 10.68
N VAL A 12 22.84 -17.78 11.29
CA VAL A 12 21.48 -18.17 10.85
C VAL A 12 20.39 -17.23 11.38
N VAL A 13 20.68 -16.41 12.40
CA VAL A 13 19.70 -15.51 13.03
C VAL A 13 19.51 -14.18 12.27
N PHE A 14 20.40 -13.84 11.32
CA PHE A 14 20.35 -12.55 10.62
C PHE A 14 19.39 -12.49 9.42
N CYS A 15 18.89 -13.64 8.92
CA CYS A 15 18.04 -13.69 7.72
C CYS A 15 16.51 -13.66 7.97
N LEU A 16 16.04 -13.63 9.22
CA LEU A 16 14.60 -13.70 9.52
C LEU A 16 13.84 -12.36 9.56
N ALA A 17 14.46 -11.25 9.14
CA ALA A 17 13.83 -9.92 9.18
C ALA A 17 13.00 -9.55 7.92
N CYS A 18 12.90 -10.43 6.92
CA CYS A 18 12.17 -10.14 5.67
C CYS A 18 10.65 -10.41 5.72
N ALA A 19 10.05 -10.50 6.91
CA ALA A 19 8.66 -10.90 7.04
C ALA A 19 7.69 -9.71 6.87
N GLY A 20 7.00 -9.67 5.72
CA GLY A 20 5.63 -9.15 5.64
C GLY A 20 5.44 -7.72 5.17
N CYS A 21 5.94 -7.35 3.98
CA CYS A 21 5.45 -6.17 3.27
C CYS A 21 4.37 -6.60 2.26
N VAL A 22 3.20 -5.99 2.32
CA VAL A 22 2.10 -6.17 1.37
C VAL A 22 2.02 -4.92 0.51
N THR A 23 2.16 -5.09 -0.80
CA THR A 23 1.95 -4.01 -1.77
C THR A 23 0.72 -4.35 -2.60
N VAL A 24 -0.21 -3.41 -2.69
CA VAL A 24 -1.41 -3.53 -3.53
C VAL A 24 -1.47 -2.36 -4.50
N PRO A 25 -1.94 -2.56 -5.73
CA PRO A 25 -2.22 -1.45 -6.63
C PRO A 25 -3.34 -0.59 -6.05
N ILE A 26 -3.25 0.72 -6.28
CA ILE A 26 -4.30 1.69 -5.94
C ILE A 26 -4.56 2.58 -7.16
N GLU A 27 -5.84 2.83 -7.40
CA GLU A 27 -6.32 3.82 -8.35
C GLU A 27 -7.18 4.85 -7.63
N ALA A 28 -7.19 6.07 -8.16
CA ALA A 28 -8.12 7.09 -7.69
C ALA A 28 -8.68 7.90 -8.84
N LYS A 29 -9.91 8.37 -8.68
CA LYS A 29 -10.62 9.22 -9.64
C LYS A 29 -11.17 10.44 -8.94
N THR A 30 -10.93 11.62 -9.50
CA THR A 30 -11.51 12.86 -8.98
C THR A 30 -12.87 13.15 -9.59
N SER A 31 -13.67 13.98 -8.92
CA SER A 31 -14.93 14.50 -9.47
C SER A 31 -14.75 15.30 -10.76
N LYS A 32 -13.53 15.79 -11.03
CA LYS A 32 -13.12 16.46 -12.26
C LYS A 32 -12.73 15.49 -13.39
N GLY A 33 -12.79 14.18 -13.13
CA GLY A 33 -12.48 13.13 -14.11
C GLY A 33 -11.00 12.74 -14.19
N GLN A 34 -10.12 13.37 -13.42
CA GLN A 34 -8.69 13.05 -13.40
C GLN A 34 -8.47 11.69 -12.72
N LYS A 35 -7.64 10.84 -13.34
CA LYS A 35 -7.28 9.51 -12.82
C LYS A 35 -5.86 9.50 -12.29
N PHE A 36 -5.66 8.78 -11.20
CA PHE A 36 -4.37 8.54 -10.55
C PHE A 36 -4.16 7.04 -10.42
N TYR A 37 -2.91 6.61 -10.57
CA TYR A 37 -2.50 5.22 -10.46
C TYR A 37 -1.25 5.12 -9.61
N GLY A 38 -1.15 4.07 -8.80
CA GLY A 38 0.05 3.80 -8.05
C GLY A 38 -0.05 2.58 -7.16
N SER A 39 0.57 2.65 -5.98
CA SER A 39 0.65 1.51 -5.07
C SER A 39 0.50 1.94 -3.62
N ALA A 40 -0.23 1.13 -2.85
CA ALA A 40 -0.28 1.21 -1.40
C ALA A 40 0.59 0.10 -0.81
N LYS A 41 1.38 0.45 0.20
CA LYS A 41 2.32 -0.43 0.90
C LYS A 41 1.98 -0.46 2.38
N ALA A 42 1.80 -1.65 2.91
CA ALA A 42 1.62 -1.89 4.34
C ALA A 42 2.63 -2.94 4.83
N HIS A 43 3.22 -2.71 5.99
CA HIS A 43 3.99 -3.73 6.68
C HIS A 43 3.14 -4.39 7.75
N ILE A 44 3.12 -5.72 7.80
CA ILE A 44 2.34 -6.54 8.74
C ILE A 44 2.69 -6.24 10.21
N PHE A 45 3.90 -5.72 10.45
CA PHE A 45 4.43 -5.33 11.75
C PHE A 45 4.49 -3.81 11.97
N ALA A 46 4.12 -3.01 10.97
CA ALA A 46 4.12 -1.55 11.12
C ALA A 46 2.75 -1.04 11.57
N VAL A 47 2.79 0.03 12.35
CA VAL A 47 1.60 0.75 12.79
C VAL A 47 0.98 1.56 11.64
N ASN A 48 1.79 1.91 10.62
CA ASN A 48 1.40 2.78 9.52
C ASN A 48 1.75 2.17 8.16
N GLY A 49 0.89 2.45 7.19
CA GLY A 49 1.06 2.18 5.77
C GLY A 49 1.24 3.49 5.01
N THR A 50 1.72 3.36 3.78
CA THR A 50 1.97 4.48 2.87
C THR A 50 1.31 4.19 1.54
N PHE A 51 0.89 5.22 0.83
CA PHE A 51 0.51 5.08 -0.56
C PHE A 51 1.06 6.22 -1.38
N GLU A 52 1.31 5.93 -2.65
CA GLU A 52 1.79 6.88 -3.64
C GLU A 52 1.05 6.65 -4.94
N MET A 53 0.64 7.73 -5.60
CA MET A 53 -0.09 7.71 -6.85
C MET A 53 0.35 8.85 -7.75
N VAL A 54 0.22 8.67 -9.05
CA VAL A 54 0.59 9.64 -10.07
C VAL A 54 -0.53 9.72 -11.12
N SER A 55 -0.90 10.93 -11.53
CA SER A 55 -1.82 11.15 -12.65
C SER A 55 -1.09 11.07 -13.99
N VAL A 56 -1.86 10.93 -15.08
CA VAL A 56 -1.30 11.01 -16.45
C VAL A 56 -0.60 12.37 -16.68
N ASP A 57 -1.13 13.44 -16.08
CA ASP A 57 -0.55 14.78 -16.17
C ASP A 57 0.70 14.99 -15.28
N GLY A 58 1.20 13.95 -14.61
CA GLY A 58 2.40 14.00 -13.76
C GLY A 58 2.17 14.52 -12.35
N LEU A 59 0.94 14.81 -11.95
CA LEU A 59 0.60 15.24 -10.59
C LEU A 59 0.70 14.05 -9.63
N LYS A 60 1.46 14.20 -8.55
CA LYS A 60 1.70 13.13 -7.57
C LYS A 60 0.85 13.35 -6.33
N ALA A 61 0.38 12.27 -5.74
CA ALA A 61 -0.30 12.25 -4.46
C ALA A 61 0.30 11.17 -3.57
N TRP A 62 0.61 11.49 -2.32
CA TRP A 62 1.15 10.54 -1.36
C TRP A 62 0.53 10.73 0.02
N GLY A 63 0.39 9.65 0.77
CA GLY A 63 -0.28 9.69 2.06
C GLY A 63 0.14 8.57 3.00
N LYS A 64 -0.30 8.70 4.24
CA LYS A 64 -0.11 7.69 5.29
C LYS A 64 -1.47 7.31 5.87
N TYR A 65 -1.59 6.04 6.24
CA TYR A 65 -2.79 5.50 6.88
C TYR A 65 -2.41 4.55 8.01
N PRO A 66 -3.21 4.46 9.09
CA PRO A 66 -2.98 3.48 10.13
C PRO A 66 -3.26 2.06 9.62
N VAL A 67 -2.35 1.13 9.91
CA VAL A 67 -2.49 -0.29 9.57
C VAL A 67 -2.99 -1.02 10.82
N ALA A 68 -4.20 -0.69 11.26
CA ALA A 68 -4.87 -1.49 12.28
C ALA A 68 -5.39 -2.78 11.61
N LYS A 69 -5.00 -3.95 12.12
CA LYS A 69 -5.29 -5.26 11.47
C LYS A 69 -6.78 -5.58 11.33
N SER A 70 -7.66 -4.93 12.08
CA SER A 70 -9.10 -5.24 12.14
C SER A 70 -10.02 -4.09 11.73
N GLU A 71 -9.47 -2.91 11.41
CA GLU A 71 -10.31 -1.76 11.05
C GLU A 71 -10.81 -1.88 9.62
N VAL A 72 -12.14 -1.82 9.49
CA VAL A 72 -12.86 -1.77 8.21
C VAL A 72 -12.81 -0.35 7.64
N VAL A 73 -12.83 0.67 8.50
CA VAL A 73 -12.78 2.09 8.12
C VAL A 73 -11.45 2.67 8.60
N ILE A 74 -10.65 3.20 7.67
CA ILE A 74 -9.29 3.66 7.94
C ILE A 74 -9.17 5.12 7.50
N PRO A 75 -9.05 6.07 8.44
CA PRO A 75 -8.83 7.45 8.09
C PRO A 75 -7.42 7.63 7.53
N PHE A 76 -7.28 8.47 6.51
CA PHE A 76 -5.97 8.82 5.96
C PHE A 76 -5.90 10.29 5.56
N THR A 77 -4.68 10.79 5.49
CA THR A 77 -4.37 12.11 4.95
C THR A 77 -3.36 11.96 3.82
N PHE A 78 -3.47 12.85 2.84
CA PHE A 78 -2.58 12.85 1.68
C PHE A 78 -2.21 14.25 1.26
N THR A 79 -1.06 14.35 0.62
CA THR A 79 -0.49 15.57 0.08
C THR A 79 -0.27 15.39 -1.41
N MET A 80 -0.51 16.43 -2.18
CA MET A 80 -0.28 16.47 -3.62
C MET A 80 0.97 17.29 -3.93
N SER A 81 1.61 17.02 -5.07
CA SER A 81 2.82 17.74 -5.48
C SER A 81 2.61 19.21 -5.79
N ASP A 82 1.37 19.65 -5.97
CA ASP A 82 0.99 21.06 -6.16
C ASP A 82 0.72 21.80 -4.83
N GLY A 83 0.94 21.15 -3.68
CA GLY A 83 0.74 21.72 -2.35
C GLY A 83 -0.67 21.55 -1.79
N ARG A 84 -1.64 21.01 -2.55
CA ARG A 84 -2.96 20.68 -2.01
C ARG A 84 -2.86 19.50 -1.04
N THR A 85 -3.74 19.50 -0.05
CA THR A 85 -3.83 18.40 0.92
C THR A 85 -5.25 17.84 0.91
N GLY A 86 -5.41 16.59 1.31
CA GLY A 86 -6.72 15.98 1.41
C GLY A 86 -6.82 15.02 2.59
N LYS A 87 -8.08 14.72 2.94
CA LYS A 87 -8.42 13.76 3.98
C LYS A 87 -9.48 12.82 3.43
N GLY A 88 -9.42 11.56 3.87
CA GLY A 88 -10.37 10.56 3.40
C GLY A 88 -10.44 9.36 4.31
N ILE A 89 -11.26 8.41 3.89
CA ILE A 89 -11.42 7.12 4.53
C ILE A 89 -11.26 6.00 3.49
N PHE A 90 -10.53 4.96 3.85
CA PHE A 90 -10.53 3.68 3.14
C PHE A 90 -11.48 2.72 3.84
N LEU A 91 -12.26 1.99 3.05
CA LEU A 91 -13.15 0.91 3.43
C LEU A 91 -12.55 -0.40 2.92
N ARG A 92 -12.04 -1.23 3.82
CA ARG A 92 -11.54 -2.57 3.47
C ARG A 92 -12.70 -3.53 3.26
N GLN A 93 -12.63 -4.33 2.20
CA GLN A 93 -13.50 -5.49 1.98
C GLN A 93 -12.87 -6.76 2.57
N GLY A 94 -13.68 -7.80 2.82
CA GLY A 94 -13.38 -8.93 3.72
C GLY A 94 -12.02 -9.63 3.61
N SER A 95 -11.33 -9.56 2.47
CA SER A 95 -9.96 -10.08 2.31
C SER A 95 -8.85 -9.14 2.82
N LEU A 96 -9.20 -7.96 3.35
CA LEU A 96 -8.35 -6.86 3.85
C LEU A 96 -7.36 -6.24 2.83
N ASN A 97 -7.16 -6.91 1.69
CA ASN A 97 -6.27 -6.49 0.60
C ASN A 97 -7.00 -5.75 -0.53
N ASN A 98 -8.34 -5.74 -0.51
CA ASN A 98 -9.18 -5.02 -1.45
C ASN A 98 -10.05 -4.01 -0.71
N GLY A 99 -10.39 -2.91 -1.38
CA GLY A 99 -11.30 -1.94 -0.80
C GLY A 99 -11.54 -0.73 -1.67
N LYS A 100 -12.39 0.14 -1.16
CA LYS A 100 -12.76 1.42 -1.78
C LYS A 100 -12.56 2.53 -0.78
N GLY A 101 -12.37 3.76 -1.23
CA GLY A 101 -12.26 4.90 -0.35
C GLY A 101 -12.86 6.13 -0.97
N SER A 102 -13.08 7.12 -0.13
CA SER A 102 -13.46 8.46 -0.57
C SER A 102 -12.71 9.49 0.25
N GLY A 103 -12.42 10.61 -0.37
CA GLY A 103 -11.74 11.72 0.26
C GLY A 103 -12.08 13.04 -0.40
N GLU A 104 -11.70 14.11 0.28
CA GLU A 104 -11.87 15.47 -0.19
C GLU A 104 -10.53 16.19 -0.12
N ILE A 105 -10.21 16.87 -1.20
CA ILE A 105 -9.03 17.74 -1.34
C ILE A 105 -9.42 19.12 -0.79
N SER A 106 -8.45 19.88 -0.28
CA SER A 106 -8.64 21.22 0.27
C SER A 106 -9.28 22.24 -0.68
N ASP A 107 -9.32 21.95 -1.98
CA ASP A 107 -10.01 22.76 -2.99
C ASP A 107 -11.48 22.36 -3.22
N GLY A 108 -12.02 21.46 -2.40
CA GLY A 108 -13.37 20.90 -2.49
C GLY A 108 -13.52 19.78 -3.53
N THR A 109 -12.44 19.38 -4.21
CA THR A 109 -12.48 18.27 -5.17
C THR A 109 -12.65 16.96 -4.42
N LYS A 110 -13.67 16.18 -4.79
CA LYS A 110 -13.87 14.83 -4.25
C LYS A 110 -13.00 13.83 -5.00
N MET A 111 -12.46 12.86 -4.28
CA MET A 111 -11.64 11.78 -4.83
C MET A 111 -12.19 10.44 -4.35
N GLU A 112 -12.41 9.53 -5.29
CA GLU A 112 -12.76 8.14 -5.03
C GLU A 112 -11.53 7.28 -5.23
N PHE A 113 -11.30 6.33 -4.33
CA PHE A 113 -10.14 5.47 -4.33
C PHE A 113 -10.59 4.02 -4.45
N GLN A 114 -9.77 3.19 -5.09
CA GLN A 114 -9.94 1.75 -5.12
C GLN A 114 -8.57 1.10 -5.03
N PHE A 115 -8.42 0.12 -4.15
CA PHE A 115 -7.15 -0.59 -3.94
C PHE A 115 -7.37 -2.10 -3.94
N GLY A 116 -6.34 -2.85 -4.33
CA GLY A 116 -6.41 -4.30 -4.47
C GLY A 116 -6.71 -4.76 -5.88
N SER A 117 -7.26 -5.98 -6.04
CA SER A 117 -7.49 -6.59 -7.35
C SER A 117 -8.35 -5.67 -8.22
N VAL A 118 -7.72 -5.05 -9.21
CA VAL A 118 -8.34 -4.10 -10.12
C VAL A 118 -9.25 -4.90 -11.04
N ILE A 119 -10.54 -4.92 -10.72
CA ILE A 119 -11.61 -5.48 -11.53
C ILE A 119 -11.82 -4.59 -12.77
N ASP A 120 -10.87 -4.63 -13.70
CA ASP A 120 -10.97 -4.12 -15.08
C ASP A 120 -10.13 -4.96 -16.06
N GLY A 121 -10.02 -6.27 -15.80
CA GLY A 121 -9.54 -7.26 -16.78
C GLY A 121 -8.04 -7.29 -17.07
N THR A 122 -7.23 -6.36 -16.57
CA THR A 122 -5.77 -6.48 -16.59
C THR A 122 -5.26 -7.00 -15.25
N PRO A 123 -4.62 -8.19 -15.20
CA PRO A 123 -3.94 -8.62 -13.99
C PRO A 123 -2.78 -7.66 -13.73
N SER A 124 -2.93 -6.75 -12.76
CA SER A 124 -1.75 -6.20 -12.09
C SER A 124 -1.06 -7.37 -11.40
N PRO A 125 0.23 -7.62 -11.68
CA PRO A 125 0.96 -8.68 -11.00
C PRO A 125 0.93 -8.34 -9.52
N VAL A 126 0.19 -9.13 -8.75
CA VAL A 126 0.50 -9.27 -7.34
C VAL A 126 1.91 -9.86 -7.35
N ILE A 127 2.93 -9.04 -7.15
CA ILE A 127 4.27 -9.54 -6.84
C ILE A 127 4.18 -10.10 -5.43
N VAL A 128 3.56 -11.27 -5.34
CA VAL A 128 3.90 -12.23 -4.31
C VAL A 128 5.30 -12.65 -4.71
N ASN A 129 6.31 -12.25 -3.94
CA ASN A 129 7.63 -12.86 -4.07
C ASN A 129 7.45 -14.36 -3.74
N GLU A 130 7.11 -15.17 -4.75
CA GLU A 130 7.32 -16.61 -4.72
C GLU A 130 8.83 -16.83 -4.61
N TYR A 131 9.32 -16.92 -3.39
CA TYR A 131 10.59 -17.57 -3.15
C TYR A 131 10.40 -19.06 -3.45
N ARG A 132 10.63 -19.45 -4.71
CA ARG A 132 10.96 -20.84 -5.07
C ARG A 132 12.29 -21.17 -4.42
N ILE A 133 12.19 -22.01 -3.40
CA ILE A 133 13.31 -22.67 -2.75
C ILE A 133 13.80 -23.75 -3.75
N TYR A 134 15.03 -23.61 -4.24
CA TYR A 134 15.76 -24.69 -4.91
C TYR A 134 16.49 -25.52 -3.87
#